data_AF-A0A096KSV7-F1
#
_entry.id   AF-A0A096KSV7-F1
#
_cell.length_a   1.000
_cell.length_b   1.000
_cell.length_c   1.000
_cell.angle_alpha   90.00
_cell.angle_beta   90.00
_cell.angle_gamma   90.00
#
_symmetry.space_group_name_H-M   'P 1'
#
loop_
_entity.id
_entity.type
_entity.pdbx_description
1 polymer ?
#
loop_
_entity_poly.entity_id
_entity_poly.type
_entity_poly.pdbx_seq_one_letter_code
_entity_poly.pdbx_strand_id
1 'polypeptide(L)' 'QVRPARPGRPGAGHVARELRAPRRARLATPARAFRAMLGEDAAALLDAYGVWDVPLGDLDLTPGLIERARAERGDAPLA' A
#
# COMPACT_ATOMS: atom_id res chain seq x y z
N GLN A 1 8.07 20.72 57.70
CA GLN A 1 6.81 20.67 56.93
C GLN A 1 7.11 20.09 55.55
N VAL A 2 6.60 18.90 55.24
CA VAL A 2 6.83 18.21 53.96
C VAL A 2 5.62 18.47 53.05
N ARG A 3 5.84 19.06 51.88
CA ARG A 3 4.78 19.38 50.92
C ARG A 3 4.48 18.13 50.07
N PRO A 4 3.22 17.68 49.91
CA PRO A 4 2.96 16.47 49.13
C PRO A 4 3.13 16.77 47.63
N ALA A 5 3.73 15.82 46.92
CA ALA A 5 3.87 15.87 45.46
C ALA A 5 2.49 15.71 44.79
N ARG A 6 2.14 16.60 43.87
CA ARG A 6 0.93 16.47 43.05
C ARG A 6 1.11 15.34 42.03
N PRO A 7 0.11 14.47 41.80
CA PRO A 7 0.19 13.46 40.77
C PRO A 7 0.23 14.16 39.40
N GLY A 8 1.33 13.94 38.66
CA GLY A 8 1.50 14.47 37.31
C GLY A 8 0.43 13.92 36.39
N ARG A 9 -0.24 14.81 35.63
CA ARG A 9 -1.11 14.39 34.53
C ARG A 9 -0.30 13.49 33.59
N PRO A 10 -0.85 12.36 33.10
CA PRO A 10 -0.13 11.53 32.14
C PRO A 10 0.23 12.41 30.94
N GLY A 11 1.54 12.54 30.70
CA GLY A 11 2.05 13.33 29.60
C GLY A 11 1.48 12.81 28.29
N ALA A 12 1.18 13.71 27.37
CA ALA A 12 0.68 13.43 26.02
C ALA A 12 1.51 12.40 25.20
N GLY A 13 2.66 11.97 25.71
CA GLY A 13 3.51 10.93 25.14
C GLY A 13 2.97 9.50 25.23
N HIS A 14 2.04 9.17 26.13
CA HIS A 14 1.52 7.79 26.20
C HIS A 14 0.53 7.49 25.06
N VAL A 15 -0.36 8.44 24.76
CA VAL A 15 -1.34 8.34 23.66
C VAL A 15 -0.67 8.38 22.28
N ALA A 16 0.48 9.04 22.18
CA ALA A 16 1.27 9.09 20.95
C ALA A 16 1.98 7.76 20.60
N ARG A 17 2.06 6.80 21.53
CA ARG A 17 2.71 5.51 21.31
C ARG A 17 1.81 4.50 20.58
N GLU A 18 0.49 4.56 20.79
CA GLU A 18 -0.48 3.73 20.05
C GLU A 18 -0.60 4.12 18.57
N LEU A 19 -0.41 5.40 18.25
CA LEU A 19 -0.38 5.90 16.86
C LEU A 19 0.94 5.62 16.13
N ARG A 20 1.91 4.96 16.80
CA ARG A 20 3.23 4.61 16.27
C ARG A 20 3.33 3.14 15.87
N ALA A 21 2.24 2.50 15.48
CA ALA A 21 2.35 1.30 14.66
C ALA A 21 3.23 1.65 13.43
N PRO A 22 4.30 0.90 13.14
CA PRO A 22 5.12 1.19 11.98
C PRO A 22 4.22 1.09 10.74
N ARG A 23 4.13 2.18 9.96
CA ARG A 23 3.38 2.23 8.69
C ARG A 23 3.75 1.10 7.72
N ARG A 24 4.84 0.38 7.98
CA ARG A 24 5.36 -0.75 7.22
C ARG A 24 4.41 -1.96 7.17
N ALA A 25 3.53 -2.15 8.15
CA ALA A 25 2.50 -3.21 8.09
C ALA A 25 1.30 -2.87 7.17
N ARG A 26 1.25 -1.66 6.58
CA ARG A 26 0.24 -1.23 5.60
C ARG A 26 0.73 -1.24 4.15
N LEU A 27 1.93 -1.79 3.88
CA LEU A 27 2.61 -1.68 2.58
C LEU A 27 2.60 -2.96 1.74
N ALA A 28 1.78 -3.97 2.07
CA ALA A 28 1.55 -5.04 1.11
C ALA A 28 0.77 -4.45 -0.08
N THR A 29 1.23 -4.70 -1.31
CA THR A 29 0.38 -4.44 -2.49
C THR A 29 -0.94 -5.19 -2.30
N PRO A 30 -2.08 -4.69 -2.81
CA PRO A 30 -3.36 -5.38 -2.65
C PRO A 30 -3.28 -6.87 -3.06
N ALA A 31 -2.59 -7.18 -4.16
CA ALA A 31 -2.33 -8.55 -4.59
C ALA A 31 -1.57 -9.39 -3.55
N ARG A 32 -0.54 -8.83 -2.90
CA ARG A 32 0.21 -9.52 -1.84
C ARG A 32 -0.60 -9.72 -0.58
N ALA A 33 -1.44 -8.75 -0.21
CA ALA A 33 -2.37 -8.91 0.90
C ALA A 33 -3.38 -10.02 0.61
N PHE A 34 -3.96 -10.05 -0.59
CA PHE A 34 -4.88 -11.11 -1.03
C PHE A 34 -4.23 -12.49 -1.00
N ARG A 35 -3.02 -12.63 -1.55
CA ARG A 35 -2.26 -13.90 -1.51
C ARG A 35 -1.98 -14.37 -0.08
N ALA A 36 -1.66 -13.46 0.82
CA ALA A 36 -1.47 -13.80 2.23
C ALA A 36 -2.78 -14.23 2.92
N MET A 37 -3.93 -13.75 2.47
CA MET A 37 -5.24 -14.06 3.06
C MET A 37 -5.90 -15.32 2.49
N LEU A 38 -5.71 -15.61 1.20
CA LEU A 38 -6.46 -16.65 0.48
C LEU A 38 -5.56 -17.72 -0.17
N GLY A 39 -4.24 -17.58 -0.13
CA GLY A 39 -3.30 -18.55 -0.70
C GLY A 39 -3.50 -18.75 -2.21
N GLU A 40 -3.62 -20.01 -2.64
CA GLU A 40 -3.77 -20.39 -4.05
C GLU A 40 -5.05 -19.84 -4.70
N ASP A 41 -6.14 -19.69 -3.93
CA ASP A 41 -7.37 -19.10 -4.45
C ASP A 41 -7.15 -17.63 -4.87
N ALA A 42 -6.30 -16.89 -4.13
CA ALA A 42 -5.89 -15.56 -4.55
C ALA A 42 -4.98 -15.59 -5.78
N ALA A 43 -4.14 -16.60 -5.95
CA ALA A 43 -3.31 -16.73 -7.15
C ALA A 43 -4.19 -16.94 -8.39
N ALA A 44 -5.15 -17.89 -8.31
CA ALA A 44 -6.11 -18.15 -9.38
C ALA A 44 -6.97 -16.93 -9.71
N LEU A 45 -7.44 -16.21 -8.67
CA LEU A 45 -8.22 -14.99 -8.87
C LEU A 45 -7.40 -13.90 -9.56
N LEU A 46 -6.19 -13.61 -9.07
CA LEU A 46 -5.35 -12.56 -9.64
C LEU A 46 -4.95 -12.86 -11.08
N ASP A 47 -4.68 -14.12 -11.41
CA ASP A 47 -4.42 -14.56 -12.79
C ASP A 47 -5.64 -14.33 -13.69
N ALA A 48 -6.84 -14.72 -13.25
CA ALA A 48 -8.08 -14.48 -14.00
C ALA A 48 -8.37 -12.99 -14.24
N TYR A 49 -7.95 -12.12 -13.32
CA TYR A 49 -8.05 -10.66 -13.46
C TYR A 49 -6.84 -10.02 -14.19
N GLY A 50 -5.84 -10.81 -14.61
CA GLY A 50 -4.64 -10.30 -15.27
C GLY A 50 -3.80 -9.40 -14.36
N VAL A 51 -3.68 -9.74 -13.08
CA VAL A 51 -2.90 -8.98 -12.09
C VAL A 51 -1.64 -9.76 -11.71
N TRP A 52 -0.48 -9.24 -12.09
CA TRP A 52 0.82 -9.81 -11.74
C TRP A 52 1.78 -8.74 -11.20
N ASP A 53 2.74 -9.17 -10.38
CA ASP A 53 3.85 -8.31 -9.96
C ASP A 53 4.80 -8.15 -11.16
N VAL A 54 5.11 -6.91 -11.54
CA VAL A 54 6.11 -6.59 -12.58
C VAL A 54 7.35 -6.04 -11.89
N PRO A 55 8.55 -6.62 -12.11
CA PRO A 55 9.79 -6.04 -11.63
C PRO A 55 9.98 -4.64 -12.21
N LEU A 56 10.47 -3.70 -11.40
CA LEU A 56 10.62 -2.31 -11.85
C LEU A 56 11.56 -2.18 -13.06
N GLY A 57 12.57 -3.06 -13.18
CA GLY A 57 13.48 -3.09 -14.33
C GLY A 57 12.85 -3.57 -15.63
N ASP A 58 11.75 -4.30 -15.55
CA ASP A 58 11.01 -4.84 -16.69
C ASP A 58 9.82 -3.94 -17.08
N LEU A 59 9.57 -2.88 -16.31
CA LEU A 59 8.49 -1.94 -16.56
C LEU A 59 8.94 -0.87 -17.55
N ASP A 60 8.35 -0.86 -18.74
CA ASP A 60 8.58 0.20 -19.72
C ASP A 60 7.85 1.49 -19.26
N LEU A 61 8.64 2.41 -18.72
CA LEU A 61 8.21 3.73 -18.25
C LEU A 61 8.28 4.80 -19.34
N THR A 62 8.46 4.42 -20.61
CA THR A 62 8.48 5.36 -21.72
C THR A 62 7.12 6.09 -21.78
N PRO A 63 7.10 7.44 -21.77
CA PRO A 63 5.84 8.19 -21.78
C PRO A 63 4.88 7.80 -22.92
N GLY A 64 5.41 7.37 -24.08
CA GLY A 64 4.63 6.92 -25.23
C GLY A 64 3.90 5.57 -25.07
N LEU A 65 4.22 4.77 -24.05
CA LEU A 65 3.57 3.47 -23.84
C LEU A 65 2.09 3.63 -23.48
N ILE A 66 1.75 4.67 -22.71
CA ILE A 66 0.36 4.95 -22.33
C ILE A 66 -0.46 5.28 -23.58
N GLU A 67 0.06 6.16 -24.45
CA GLU A 67 -0.62 6.53 -25.70
C GLU A 67 -0.81 5.33 -26.64
N ARG A 68 0.20 4.46 -26.77
CA ARG A 68 0.07 3.24 -27.55
C ARG A 68 -1.03 2.32 -26.99
N ALA A 69 -1.01 2.07 -25.68
CA ALA A 69 -2.02 1.23 -25.03
C ALA A 69 -3.43 1.83 -25.13
N ARG A 70 -3.55 3.16 -25.14
CA ARG A 70 -4.81 3.88 -25.41
C ARG A 70 -5.28 3.66 -26.84
N ALA A 71 -4.41 3.86 -27.82
CA ALA A 71 -4.74 3.63 -29.23
C ALA A 71 -5.18 2.18 -29.50
N GLU A 72 -4.51 1.19 -28.88
CA GLU A 72 -4.88 -0.23 -28.98
C GLU A 72 -6.28 -0.55 -28.42
N ARG A 73 -6.69 0.13 -27.35
CA ARG A 73 -8.08 0.05 -26.83
C ARG A 73 -9.08 0.89 -27.60
N GLY A 74 -8.62 1.79 -28.48
CA GLY A 74 -9.47 2.78 -29.16
C GLY A 74 -9.83 3.99 -28.30
N ASP A 75 -9.11 4.23 -27.19
CA ASP A 75 -9.29 5.40 -26.34
C ASP A 75 -8.82 6.67 -27.08
N ALA A 76 -9.47 7.82 -26.81
CA ALA A 76 -9.04 9.11 -27.35
C ALA A 76 -7.62 9.51 -26.86
N PRO A 77 -6.84 10.33 -27.58
CA PRO A 77 -5.49 10.77 -27.17
C PRO A 77 -5.47 11.57 -25.86
N LEU A 78 -4.31 11.65 -25.17
CA LEU A 78 -4.12 12.56 -24.01
C LEU A 78 -3.79 13.94 -24.57
N ALA A 79 -4.82 14.70 -24.99
CA ALA A 79 -4.66 16.10 -25.37
C ALA A 79 -4.40 17.00 -24.15
#